data_AF-A0A2G5TB25-F1
#
_entry.id   AF-A0A2G5TB25-F1
#
_cell.length_a   1.000
_cell.length_b   1.000
_cell.length_c   1.000
_cell.angle_alpha   90.00
_cell.angle_beta   90.00
_cell.angle_gamma   90.00
#
_symmetry.space_group_name_H-M   'P 1'
#
loop_
_entity.id
_entity.type
_entity.pdbx_description
1 polymer ?
#
loop_
_entity_poly.entity_id
_entity_poly.type
_entity_poly.pdbx_seq_one_letter_code
_entity_poly.pdbx_strand_id
1 'polypeptide(L)'
;MKDFSHIHGFLSLHSYELSVVSHLIISCNRFCAVWMPLKYSSVFSIKNTCWMICAIWILLGSSNGFMFLYVCQIKYDDKRRAVAFTATEFCGNVAWYGDFVKNSIVVCIFMIIDIITVIKVRKVRLFAANNRNKNNESISEREKRFLKQTISQGTIFMVELITWFSIAKITSNQVIIFLLSGYAFIAVHVLDGIIVLMLNPEIRSFLRCTKNQSMVNLVNISVVKAV
;
A
#
# COMPACT_ATOMS: atom_id res chain seq x y z
N MET A 1 -11.72 27.18 -9.04
CA MET A 1 -10.87 25.97 -8.96
C MET A 1 -9.59 26.19 -8.15
N LYS A 2 -8.95 27.37 -8.18
CA LYS A 2 -7.72 27.64 -7.42
C LYS A 2 -7.93 27.71 -5.90
N ASP A 3 -9.04 28.27 -5.45
CA ASP A 3 -9.28 28.54 -4.02
C ASP A 3 -9.31 27.26 -3.16
N PHE A 4 -9.80 26.15 -3.73
CA PHE A 4 -9.85 24.84 -3.07
C PHE A 4 -8.68 23.92 -3.43
N SER A 5 -7.72 24.37 -4.26
CA SER A 5 -6.62 23.52 -4.72
C SER A 5 -5.71 23.05 -3.58
N HIS A 6 -5.59 23.84 -2.51
CA HIS A 6 -4.82 23.46 -1.33
C HIS A 6 -5.44 22.30 -0.54
N ILE A 7 -6.78 22.24 -0.46
CA ILE A 7 -7.51 21.14 0.16
C ILE A 7 -7.34 19.88 -0.67
N HIS A 8 -7.47 19.99 -2.00
CA HIS A 8 -7.26 18.86 -2.90
C HIS A 8 -5.83 18.29 -2.80
N GLY A 9 -4.82 19.16 -2.80
CA GLY A 9 -3.42 18.75 -2.62
C GLY A 9 -3.18 18.06 -1.29
N PHE A 10 -3.72 18.61 -0.19
CA PHE A 10 -3.67 17.97 1.13
C PHE A 10 -4.33 16.59 1.13
N LEU A 11 -5.57 16.46 0.64
CA LEU A 11 -6.30 15.19 0.63
C LEU A 11 -5.59 14.13 -0.21
N SER A 12 -5.00 14.54 -1.34
CA SER A 12 -4.25 13.63 -2.21
C SER A 12 -3.02 13.08 -1.49
N LEU A 13 -2.19 13.96 -0.91
CA LEU A 13 -1.00 13.52 -0.19
C LEU A 13 -1.35 12.72 1.07
N HIS A 14 -2.36 13.15 1.82
CA HIS A 14 -2.78 12.46 3.03
C HIS A 14 -3.30 11.04 2.72
N SER A 15 -4.09 10.88 1.66
CA SER A 15 -4.56 9.57 1.20
C SER A 15 -3.39 8.68 0.76
N TYR A 16 -2.40 9.26 0.08
CA TYR A 16 -1.19 8.57 -0.31
C TYR A 16 -0.42 8.02 0.89
N GLU A 17 -0.13 8.88 1.88
CA GLU A 17 0.60 8.46 3.09
C GLU A 17 -0.18 7.42 3.92
N LEU A 18 -1.49 7.61 4.07
CA LEU A 18 -2.35 6.61 4.71
C LEU A 18 -2.27 5.26 4.00
N SER A 19 -2.25 5.27 2.66
CA SER A 19 -2.15 4.05 1.86
C SER A 19 -0.79 3.37 2.06
N VAL A 20 0.32 4.11 1.97
CA VAL A 20 1.68 3.58 2.18
C VAL A 20 1.84 2.94 3.56
N VAL A 21 1.38 3.62 4.62
CA VAL A 21 1.45 3.08 6.00
C VAL A 21 0.49 1.90 6.18
N SER A 22 -0.68 1.93 5.55
CA SER A 22 -1.62 0.80 5.58
C SER A 22 -1.01 -0.44 4.89
N HIS A 23 -0.33 -0.28 3.77
CA HIS A 23 0.42 -1.35 3.11
C HIS A 23 1.50 -1.94 4.02
N LEU A 24 2.25 -1.10 4.72
CA LEU A 24 3.22 -1.56 5.72
C LEU A 24 2.55 -2.40 6.84
N ILE A 25 1.42 -1.94 7.38
CA ILE A 25 0.66 -2.68 8.40
C ILE A 25 0.17 -4.03 7.86
N ILE A 26 -0.33 -4.07 6.61
CA ILE A 26 -0.78 -5.29 5.96
C ILE A 26 0.39 -6.27 5.78
N SER A 27 1.55 -5.80 5.34
CA SER A 27 2.75 -6.64 5.19
C SER A 27 3.24 -7.16 6.54
N CYS A 28 3.24 -6.33 7.59
CA CYS A 28 3.55 -6.75 8.97
C CYS A 28 2.56 -7.80 9.49
N ASN A 29 1.25 -7.63 9.25
CA ASN A 29 0.22 -8.60 9.61
C ASN A 29 0.51 -9.97 9.00
N ARG A 30 0.80 -10.00 7.69
CA ARG A 30 1.11 -11.23 6.96
C ARG A 30 2.42 -11.86 7.45
N PHE A 31 3.44 -11.05 7.70
CA PHE A 31 4.70 -11.52 8.26
C PHE A 31 4.50 -12.17 9.63
N CYS A 32 3.78 -11.52 10.54
CA CYS A 32 3.49 -12.04 11.88
C CYS A 32 2.67 -13.33 11.83
N ALA A 33 1.71 -13.46 10.91
CA ALA A 33 0.93 -14.68 10.73
C ALA A 33 1.81 -15.91 10.41
N VAL A 34 2.92 -15.69 9.71
CA VAL A 34 3.82 -16.76 9.25
C VAL A 34 4.95 -17.01 10.26
N TRP A 35 5.55 -15.96 10.82
CA TRP A 35 6.72 -16.07 11.69
C TRP A 35 6.39 -16.20 13.17
N MET A 36 5.24 -15.70 13.61
CA MET A 36 4.83 -15.67 15.02
C MET A 36 3.39 -16.18 15.20
N PRO A 37 3.04 -17.39 14.72
CA PRO A 37 1.66 -17.87 14.72
C PRO A 37 1.03 -17.93 16.12
N LEU A 38 1.82 -18.26 17.16
CA LEU A 38 1.34 -18.34 18.55
C LEU A 38 1.00 -16.98 19.15
N LYS A 39 1.62 -15.90 18.66
CA LYS A 39 1.38 -14.52 19.14
C LYS A 39 0.49 -13.72 18.19
N TYR A 40 0.20 -14.23 16.99
CA TYR A 40 -0.53 -13.52 15.95
C TYR A 40 -1.87 -12.97 16.45
N SER A 41 -2.68 -13.79 17.11
CA SER A 41 -4.00 -13.38 17.63
C SER A 41 -3.93 -12.35 18.76
N SER A 42 -2.79 -12.24 19.44
CA SER A 42 -2.54 -11.21 20.46
C SER A 42 -2.09 -9.89 19.85
N VAL A 43 -1.37 -9.92 18.71
CA VAL A 43 -0.88 -8.72 18.02
C VAL A 43 -1.92 -8.17 17.03
N PHE A 44 -2.41 -9.00 16.11
CA PHE A 44 -3.36 -8.65 15.05
C PHE A 44 -4.75 -9.24 15.34
N SER A 45 -5.30 -8.92 16.51
CA SER A 45 -6.73 -9.13 16.81
C SER A 45 -7.59 -8.07 16.12
N ILE A 46 -8.88 -8.34 15.93
CA ILE A 46 -9.83 -7.35 15.39
C ILE A 46 -9.75 -6.03 16.17
N LYS A 47 -9.74 -6.11 17.52
CA LYS A 47 -9.65 -4.93 18.39
C LYS A 47 -8.36 -4.17 18.16
N ASN A 48 -7.22 -4.85 18.07
CA ASN A 48 -5.92 -4.21 17.87
C ASN A 48 -5.80 -3.61 16.48
N THR A 49 -6.29 -4.29 15.44
CA THR A 49 -6.29 -3.77 14.08
C THR A 49 -7.16 -2.52 13.97
N CYS A 50 -8.35 -2.49 14.59
CA CYS A 50 -9.16 -1.27 14.68
C CYS A 50 -8.39 -0.15 15.38
N TRP A 51 -7.72 -0.44 16.51
CA TRP A 51 -6.89 0.54 17.20
C TRP A 51 -5.73 1.05 16.34
N MET A 52 -5.03 0.19 15.62
CA MET A 52 -3.95 0.57 14.71
C MET A 52 -4.46 1.48 13.60
N ILE A 53 -5.62 1.17 13.00
CA ILE A 53 -6.25 2.01 11.99
C ILE A 53 -6.59 3.38 12.58
N CYS A 54 -7.28 3.44 13.72
CA CYS A 54 -7.61 4.72 14.36
C CYS A 54 -6.34 5.52 14.69
N ALA A 55 -5.29 4.87 15.19
CA ALA A 55 -4.04 5.50 15.53
C ALA A 55 -3.35 6.12 14.31
N ILE A 56 -3.26 5.41 13.18
CA ILE A 56 -2.63 5.97 11.96
C ILE A 56 -3.41 7.17 11.43
N TRP A 57 -4.75 7.13 11.46
CA TRP A 57 -5.59 8.23 11.00
C TRP A 57 -5.39 9.48 11.87
N ILE A 58 -5.31 9.32 13.18
CA ILE A 58 -5.08 10.43 14.11
C ILE A 58 -3.66 10.98 13.97
N LEU A 59 -2.64 10.11 13.98
CA LEU A 59 -1.24 10.52 13.95
C LEU A 59 -0.87 11.19 12.60
N LEU A 60 -1.21 10.54 11.48
CA LEU A 60 -0.95 11.11 10.17
C LEU A 60 -1.88 12.29 9.87
N GLY A 61 -3.16 12.21 10.25
CA GLY A 61 -4.11 13.30 10.03
C GLY A 61 -3.71 14.59 10.76
N SER A 62 -3.27 14.48 12.01
CA SER A 62 -2.78 15.64 12.78
C SER A 62 -1.46 16.18 12.24
N SER A 63 -0.47 15.32 12.00
CA SER A 63 0.85 15.73 11.50
C SER A 63 0.75 16.33 10.09
N ASN A 64 0.07 15.66 9.16
CA ASN A 64 -0.08 16.12 7.79
C ASN A 64 -1.02 17.32 7.72
N GLY A 65 -2.05 17.37 8.55
CA GLY A 65 -2.96 18.52 8.64
C GLY A 65 -2.21 19.78 9.04
N PHE A 66 -1.42 19.71 10.12
CA PHE A 66 -0.56 20.83 10.53
C PHE A 66 0.42 21.20 9.41
N MET A 67 1.13 20.22 8.88
CA MET A 67 2.22 20.45 7.94
C MET A 67 1.75 20.97 6.58
N PHE A 68 0.68 20.41 6.01
CA PHE A 68 0.30 20.67 4.61
C PHE A 68 -0.93 21.56 4.45
N LEU A 69 -1.66 21.90 5.51
CA LEU A 69 -2.68 22.96 5.45
C LEU A 69 -2.14 24.32 5.89
N TYR A 70 -1.25 24.35 6.89
CA TYR A 70 -0.81 25.61 7.53
C TYR A 70 0.62 26.01 7.15
N VAL A 71 1.56 25.07 7.03
CA VAL A 71 2.98 25.40 6.84
C VAL A 71 3.41 25.32 5.37
N CYS A 72 3.29 24.14 4.77
CA CYS A 72 3.76 23.80 3.42
C CYS A 72 2.61 23.34 2.53
N GLN A 73 1.72 24.28 2.20
CA GLN A 73 0.57 24.03 1.35
C GLN A 73 0.94 23.41 0.00
N ILE A 74 0.17 22.40 -0.39
CA ILE A 74 0.24 21.78 -1.73
C ILE A 74 -0.92 22.34 -2.53
N LYS A 75 -0.64 23.26 -3.45
CA LYS A 75 -1.68 23.96 -4.19
C LYS A 75 -1.28 24.19 -5.63
N TYR A 76 -2.26 24.58 -6.45
CA TYR A 76 -1.98 24.94 -7.83
C TYR A 76 -1.13 26.22 -7.88
N ASP A 77 0.04 26.14 -8.50
CA ASP A 77 0.97 27.24 -8.71
C ASP A 77 0.84 27.75 -10.14
N ASP A 78 0.45 29.01 -10.31
CA ASP A 78 0.26 29.64 -11.61
C ASP A 78 1.54 29.79 -12.43
N LYS A 79 2.69 29.99 -11.77
CA LYS A 79 3.98 30.16 -12.43
C LYS A 79 4.49 28.82 -12.95
N ARG A 80 4.29 27.76 -12.17
CA ARG A 80 4.72 26.39 -12.52
C ARG A 80 3.66 25.61 -13.32
N ARG A 81 2.42 26.13 -13.39
CA ARG A 81 1.22 25.46 -13.92
C ARG A 81 1.07 24.03 -13.42
N ALA A 82 1.37 23.83 -12.14
CA ALA A 82 1.49 22.52 -11.51
C ALA A 82 0.89 22.56 -10.11
N VAL A 83 0.43 21.42 -9.61
CA VAL A 83 0.15 21.26 -8.18
C VAL A 83 1.47 20.98 -7.48
N ALA A 84 1.88 21.87 -6.59
CA ALA A 84 3.18 21.79 -5.94
C ALA A 84 3.15 22.36 -4.52
N PHE A 85 4.15 21.99 -3.72
CA PHE A 85 4.40 22.62 -2.42
C PHE A 85 4.70 24.11 -2.58
N THR A 86 4.39 24.88 -1.54
CA THR A 86 4.81 26.28 -1.37
C THR A 86 6.30 26.43 -1.71
N ALA A 87 6.63 27.44 -2.53
CA ALA A 87 7.99 27.66 -3.02
C ALA A 87 8.90 28.33 -1.98
N THR A 88 9.26 27.58 -0.92
CA THR A 88 10.30 27.96 0.05
C THR A 88 11.31 26.83 0.19
N GLU A 89 12.53 27.16 0.62
CA GLU A 89 13.58 26.17 0.86
C GLU A 89 13.13 25.12 1.90
N PHE A 90 12.51 25.58 2.99
CA PHE A 90 11.95 24.70 4.01
C PHE A 90 10.93 23.71 3.42
N CYS A 91 9.96 24.17 2.64
CA CYS A 91 8.95 23.29 2.05
C CYS A 91 9.53 22.39 0.95
N GLY A 92 10.60 22.80 0.27
CA GLY A 92 11.37 21.93 -0.61
C GLY A 92 12.02 20.76 0.14
N ASN A 93 12.63 21.03 1.30
CA ASN A 93 13.19 19.98 2.17
C ASN A 93 12.11 19.06 2.73
N VAL A 94 10.96 19.61 3.10
CA VAL A 94 9.81 18.82 3.57
C VAL A 94 9.28 17.92 2.46
N ALA A 95 9.15 18.42 1.23
CA ALA A 95 8.76 17.61 0.08
C ALA A 95 9.79 16.49 -0.18
N TRP A 96 11.08 16.80 -0.14
CA TRP A 96 12.10 15.82 -0.44
C TRP A 96 12.25 14.75 0.66
N TYR A 97 12.50 15.17 1.90
CA TYR A 97 12.77 14.24 2.99
C TYR A 97 11.50 13.72 3.65
N GLY A 98 10.53 14.63 3.88
CA GLY A 98 9.29 14.33 4.59
C GLY A 98 8.25 13.61 3.74
N ASP A 99 8.34 13.70 2.41
CA ASP A 99 7.46 12.98 1.48
C ASP A 99 8.24 11.96 0.63
N PHE A 100 9.07 12.40 -0.34
CA PHE A 100 9.71 11.48 -1.30
C PHE A 100 10.55 10.39 -0.65
N VAL A 101 11.57 10.77 0.13
CA VAL A 101 12.51 9.82 0.74
C VAL A 101 11.81 8.94 1.76
N LYS A 102 11.00 9.54 2.65
CA LYS A 102 10.22 8.81 3.65
C LYS A 102 9.35 7.74 3.00
N ASN A 103 8.51 8.11 2.03
CA ASN A 103 7.58 7.18 1.41
C ASN A 103 8.31 6.13 0.56
N SER A 104 9.39 6.49 -0.13
CA SER A 104 10.22 5.54 -0.87
C SER A 104 10.82 4.46 0.04
N ILE A 105 11.34 4.85 1.21
CA ILE A 105 11.88 3.91 2.21
C ILE A 105 10.78 2.97 2.71
N VAL A 106 9.61 3.51 3.08
CA VAL A 106 8.49 2.68 3.57
C VAL A 106 8.01 1.70 2.51
N VAL A 107 7.92 2.13 1.24
CA VAL A 107 7.59 1.25 0.10
C VAL A 107 8.59 0.10 -0.03
N CYS A 108 9.88 0.41 -0.02
CA CYS A 108 10.92 -0.62 -0.05
C CYS A 108 10.81 -1.59 1.13
N ILE A 109 10.55 -1.08 2.35
CA ILE A 109 10.41 -1.91 3.55
C ILE A 109 9.25 -2.89 3.42
N PHE A 110 8.04 -2.45 3.08
CA PHE A 110 6.90 -3.36 3.01
C PHE A 110 7.06 -4.39 1.88
N MET A 111 7.67 -4.01 0.75
CA MET A 111 8.00 -4.94 -0.35
C MET A 111 8.96 -6.04 0.13
N ILE A 112 10.02 -5.67 0.85
CA ILE A 112 10.98 -6.63 1.42
C ILE A 112 10.29 -7.57 2.40
N ILE A 113 9.45 -7.04 3.30
CA ILE A 113 8.70 -7.84 4.28
C ILE A 113 7.81 -8.87 3.57
N ASP A 114 7.09 -8.47 2.53
CA ASP A 114 6.22 -9.37 1.78
C ASP A 114 7.02 -10.44 1.02
N ILE A 115 8.15 -10.09 0.40
CA ILE A 115 9.04 -11.06 -0.26
C ILE A 115 9.54 -12.10 0.76
N ILE A 116 10.03 -11.66 1.92
CA ILE A 116 10.48 -12.54 3.00
C ILE A 116 9.34 -13.45 3.47
N THR A 117 8.13 -12.90 3.60
CA THR A 117 6.93 -13.64 3.99
C THR A 117 6.61 -14.76 3.01
N VAL A 118 6.63 -14.48 1.70
CA VAL A 118 6.41 -15.49 0.65
C VAL A 118 7.48 -16.58 0.68
N ILE A 119 8.76 -16.21 0.82
CA ILE A 119 9.87 -17.16 0.92
C ILE A 119 9.67 -18.09 2.12
N LYS A 120 9.26 -17.56 3.28
CA LYS A 120 9.02 -18.36 4.48
C LYS A 120 7.82 -19.30 4.31
N VAL A 121 6.70 -18.83 3.76
CA VAL A 121 5.52 -19.66 3.47
C VAL A 121 5.91 -20.84 2.58
N ARG A 122 6.71 -20.58 1.54
CA ARG A 122 7.21 -21.63 0.65
C ARG A 122 8.08 -22.64 1.39
N LYS A 123 9.04 -22.18 2.19
CA LYS A 123 9.91 -23.07 2.97
C LYS A 123 9.12 -23.99 3.92
N VAL A 124 8.13 -23.43 4.63
CA VAL A 124 7.28 -24.21 5.55
C VAL A 124 6.47 -25.27 4.78
N ARG A 125 5.93 -24.93 3.60
CA ARG A 125 5.19 -25.88 2.75
C ARG A 125 6.08 -26.98 2.21
N LEU A 126 7.26 -26.65 1.70
CA LEU A 126 8.21 -27.65 1.20
C LEU A 126 8.65 -28.61 2.31
N PHE A 127 8.91 -28.10 3.51
CA PHE A 127 9.23 -28.95 4.67
C PHE A 127 8.08 -29.90 5.02
N ALA A 128 6.83 -29.40 5.03
CA ALA A 128 5.65 -30.23 5.27
C ALA A 128 5.41 -31.27 4.16
N ALA A 129 5.71 -30.95 2.91
CA ALA A 129 5.58 -31.85 1.75
C ALA A 129 6.70 -32.91 1.70
N ASN A 130 7.92 -32.60 2.13
CA ASN A 130 9.00 -33.59 2.18
C ASN A 130 8.70 -34.73 3.18
N ASN A 131 7.86 -34.45 4.19
CA ASN A 131 7.35 -35.45 5.15
C ASN A 131 6.11 -36.22 4.65
N ARG A 132 5.53 -35.88 3.49
CA ARG A 132 4.37 -36.54 2.88
C ARG A 132 4.55 -36.62 1.36
N ASN A 133 5.05 -37.75 0.87
CA ASN A 133 5.25 -38.14 -0.55
C ASN A 133 5.13 -37.03 -1.62
N LYS A 134 6.28 -36.75 -2.25
CA LYS A 134 6.56 -35.73 -3.28
C LYS A 134 5.48 -35.63 -4.35
N ASN A 135 4.87 -34.45 -4.48
CA ASN A 135 4.26 -33.97 -5.73
C ASN A 135 4.12 -32.43 -5.85
N ASN A 136 4.74 -31.61 -4.98
CA ASN A 136 4.57 -30.15 -5.04
C ASN A 136 5.84 -29.35 -4.66
N GLU A 137 6.89 -29.45 -5.49
CA GLU A 137 8.10 -28.60 -5.36
C GLU A 137 7.96 -27.22 -6.04
N SER A 138 6.96 -27.06 -6.93
CA SER A 138 6.71 -25.83 -7.68
C SER A 138 5.98 -24.77 -6.84
N ILE A 139 6.26 -23.49 -7.11
CA ILE A 139 5.56 -22.34 -6.47
C ILE A 139 4.06 -22.46 -6.75
N SER A 140 3.24 -22.38 -5.70
CA SER A 140 1.78 -22.44 -5.82
C SER A 140 1.26 -21.24 -6.62
N GLU A 141 0.24 -21.43 -7.45
CA GLU A 141 -0.43 -20.33 -8.16
C GLU A 141 -0.92 -19.21 -7.22
N ARG A 142 -1.29 -19.55 -5.98
CA ARG A 142 -1.64 -18.56 -4.95
C ARG A 142 -0.44 -17.70 -4.54
N GLU A 143 0.72 -18.32 -4.34
CA GLU A 143 1.96 -17.61 -4.00
C GLU A 143 2.43 -16.74 -5.16
N LYS A 144 2.34 -17.23 -6.41
CA LYS A 144 2.68 -16.43 -7.60
C LYS A 144 1.80 -15.20 -7.72
N ARG A 145 0.48 -15.34 -7.55
CA ARG A 145 -0.46 -14.21 -7.60
C ARG A 145 -0.17 -13.19 -6.51
N PHE A 146 0.07 -13.65 -5.29
CA PHE A 146 0.42 -12.79 -4.18
C PHE A 146 1.74 -12.03 -4.41
N LEU A 147 2.78 -12.72 -4.87
CA LEU A 147 4.07 -12.09 -5.17
C LEU A 147 3.91 -11.04 -6.27
N LYS A 148 3.18 -11.36 -7.33
CA LYS A 148 2.83 -10.40 -8.39
C LYS A 148 2.09 -9.20 -7.80
N GLN A 149 1.16 -9.41 -6.87
CA GLN A 149 0.39 -8.33 -6.26
C GLN A 149 1.30 -7.37 -5.51
N THR A 150 2.06 -7.84 -4.52
CA THR A 150 2.94 -6.99 -3.74
C THR A 150 3.94 -6.25 -4.63
N ILE A 151 4.58 -6.94 -5.57
CA ILE A 151 5.58 -6.31 -6.45
C ILE A 151 4.91 -5.23 -7.31
N SER A 152 3.76 -5.53 -7.91
CA SER A 152 3.03 -4.55 -8.72
C SER A 152 2.57 -3.35 -7.89
N GLN A 153 1.99 -3.57 -6.71
CA GLN A 153 1.57 -2.49 -5.80
C GLN A 153 2.76 -1.62 -5.41
N GLY A 154 3.83 -2.18 -4.84
CA GLY A 154 5.01 -1.39 -4.48
C GLY A 154 5.64 -0.64 -5.66
N THR A 155 5.66 -1.26 -6.84
CA THR A 155 6.19 -0.64 -8.07
C THR A 155 5.36 0.57 -8.50
N ILE A 156 4.03 0.50 -8.50
CA ILE A 156 3.20 1.63 -8.93
C ILE A 156 3.33 2.84 -7.99
N PHE A 157 3.43 2.60 -6.67
CA PHE A 157 3.68 3.66 -5.68
C PHE A 157 5.05 4.31 -5.89
N MET A 158 6.10 3.51 -6.14
CA MET A 158 7.44 4.04 -6.40
C MET A 158 7.53 4.84 -7.72
N VAL A 159 6.94 4.31 -8.80
CA VAL A 159 6.92 4.98 -10.11
C VAL A 159 6.17 6.31 -10.04
N GLU A 160 5.07 6.35 -9.31
CA GLU A 160 4.30 7.58 -9.10
C GLU A 160 5.13 8.65 -8.39
N LEU A 161 5.79 8.33 -7.27
CA LEU A 161 6.68 9.26 -6.56
C LEU A 161 7.79 9.79 -7.46
N ILE A 162 8.49 8.90 -8.18
CA ILE A 162 9.57 9.29 -9.10
C ILE A 162 9.03 10.22 -10.18
N THR A 163 7.86 9.91 -10.72
CA THR A 163 7.20 10.70 -11.77
C THR A 163 6.86 12.09 -11.24
N TRP A 164 6.23 12.19 -10.08
CA TRP A 164 5.81 13.47 -9.50
C TRP A 164 7.01 14.40 -9.23
N PHE A 165 8.10 13.89 -8.66
CA PHE A 165 9.30 14.68 -8.34
C PHE A 165 10.19 14.99 -9.57
N SER A 166 10.02 14.25 -10.68
CA SER A 166 10.87 14.40 -11.86
C SER A 166 10.16 15.01 -13.07
N ILE A 167 8.82 15.11 -13.09
CA ILE A 167 8.07 15.47 -14.30
C ILE A 167 8.48 16.83 -14.88
N ALA A 168 8.64 17.84 -14.03
CA ALA A 168 9.06 19.18 -14.45
C ALA A 168 10.48 19.24 -15.01
N LYS A 169 11.31 18.20 -14.77
CA LYS A 169 12.65 18.04 -15.36
C LYS A 169 12.62 17.28 -16.67
N ILE A 170 11.62 16.42 -16.87
CA ILE A 170 11.52 15.50 -18.01
C ILE A 170 10.78 16.13 -19.18
N THR A 171 9.83 17.03 -18.94
CA THR A 171 9.06 17.68 -20.00
C THR A 171 8.82 19.16 -19.70
N SER A 172 8.70 19.96 -20.76
CA SER A 172 8.25 21.35 -20.72
C SER A 172 6.77 21.52 -21.07
N ASN A 173 6.08 20.43 -21.43
CA ASN A 173 4.66 20.46 -21.80
C ASN A 173 3.80 20.72 -20.56
N GLN A 174 3.22 21.90 -20.51
CA GLN A 174 2.44 22.40 -19.37
C GLN A 174 1.18 21.55 -19.08
N VAL A 175 0.57 20.96 -20.11
CA VAL A 175 -0.59 20.08 -19.93
C VAL A 175 -0.16 18.78 -19.25
N ILE A 176 0.96 18.20 -19.67
CA ILE A 176 1.48 16.97 -19.07
C ILE A 176 1.88 17.21 -17.61
N ILE A 177 2.59 18.31 -17.32
CA ILE A 177 2.98 18.69 -15.96
C ILE A 177 1.73 18.86 -15.08
N PHE A 178 0.72 19.58 -15.56
CA PHE A 178 -0.53 19.78 -14.83
C PHE A 178 -1.23 18.44 -14.53
N LEU A 179 -1.40 17.59 -15.55
CA LEU A 179 -2.10 16.32 -15.39
C LEU A 179 -1.37 15.37 -14.43
N LEU A 180 -0.05 15.23 -14.57
CA LEU A 180 0.71 14.32 -13.72
C LEU A 180 0.89 14.86 -12.30
N SER A 181 1.12 16.16 -12.12
CA SER A 181 1.22 16.74 -10.77
C SER A 181 -0.11 16.73 -10.02
N GLY A 182 -1.25 16.83 -10.72
CA GLY A 182 -2.58 16.90 -10.12
C GLY A 182 -3.31 15.55 -9.98
N TYR A 183 -3.10 14.61 -10.89
CA TYR A 183 -3.93 13.39 -10.99
C TYR A 183 -3.17 12.07 -10.87
N ALA A 184 -1.83 12.07 -10.85
CA ALA A 184 -1.06 10.82 -10.70
C ALA A 184 -1.36 10.10 -9.38
N PHE A 185 -1.52 10.84 -8.27
CA PHE A 185 -1.95 10.30 -6.98
C PHE A 185 -3.30 9.55 -7.06
N ILE A 186 -4.25 10.09 -7.81
CA ILE A 186 -5.56 9.44 -7.97
C ILE A 186 -5.40 8.17 -8.82
N ALA A 187 -4.59 8.24 -9.89
CA ALA A 187 -4.33 7.11 -10.75
C ALA A 187 -3.67 5.94 -10.00
N VAL A 188 -2.70 6.19 -9.11
CA VAL A 188 -2.04 5.12 -8.34
C VAL A 188 -3.01 4.39 -7.43
N HIS A 189 -3.95 5.09 -6.77
CA HIS A 189 -4.97 4.44 -5.93
C HIS A 189 -5.96 3.60 -6.73
N VAL A 190 -6.35 4.05 -7.92
CA VAL A 190 -7.19 3.26 -8.82
C VAL A 190 -6.45 2.00 -9.27
N LEU A 191 -5.18 2.14 -9.68
CA LEU A 191 -4.34 1.01 -10.08
C LEU A 191 -4.12 0.01 -8.94
N ASP A 192 -3.91 0.50 -7.72
CA ASP A 192 -3.77 -0.34 -6.52
C ASP A 192 -4.99 -1.26 -6.33
N GLY A 193 -6.19 -0.67 -6.40
CA GLY A 193 -7.45 -1.42 -6.33
C GLY A 193 -7.62 -2.43 -7.48
N ILE A 194 -7.28 -2.04 -8.71
CA ILE A 194 -7.33 -2.93 -9.89
C ILE A 194 -6.39 -4.13 -9.71
N ILE A 195 -5.15 -3.91 -9.25
CA ILE A 195 -4.16 -4.97 -9.02
C ILE A 195 -4.72 -6.00 -8.03
N VAL A 196 -5.33 -5.54 -6.93
CA VAL A 196 -5.97 -6.41 -5.93
C VAL A 196 -7.09 -7.25 -6.57
N LEU A 197 -7.99 -6.61 -7.34
CA LEU A 197 -9.11 -7.31 -8.00
C LEU A 197 -8.63 -8.34 -9.04
N MET A 198 -7.56 -8.04 -9.78
CA MET A 198 -7.02 -8.93 -10.80
C MET A 198 -6.31 -10.15 -10.20
N LEU A 199 -5.63 -9.98 -9.07
CA LEU A 199 -4.75 -11.01 -8.51
C LEU A 199 -5.38 -11.82 -7.38
N ASN A 200 -6.54 -11.38 -6.84
CA ASN A 200 -7.29 -12.11 -5.81
C ASN A 200 -8.61 -12.68 -6.34
N PRO A 201 -8.65 -13.94 -6.81
CA PRO A 201 -9.88 -14.56 -7.28
C PRO A 201 -10.93 -14.70 -6.18
N GLU A 202 -10.51 -14.82 -4.91
CA GLU A 202 -11.40 -14.86 -3.74
C GLU A 202 -12.26 -13.58 -3.65
N ILE A 203 -11.63 -12.40 -3.84
CA ILE A 203 -12.32 -11.11 -3.85
C ILE A 203 -13.29 -11.02 -5.03
N ARG A 204 -12.86 -11.44 -6.23
CA ARG A 204 -13.77 -11.45 -7.41
C ARG A 204 -14.97 -12.36 -7.22
N SER A 205 -14.78 -13.54 -6.64
CA SER A 205 -15.85 -14.49 -6.35
C SER A 205 -16.84 -13.90 -5.35
N PHE A 206 -16.34 -13.24 -4.31
CA PHE A 206 -17.14 -12.53 -3.33
C PHE A 206 -17.97 -11.41 -3.98
N LEU A 207 -17.34 -10.55 -4.80
CA LEU A 207 -18.01 -9.46 -5.50
C LEU A 207 -19.03 -9.92 -6.55
N ARG A 208 -18.80 -11.08 -7.18
CA ARG A 208 -19.75 -11.68 -8.13
C ARG A 208 -20.85 -12.50 -7.44
N CYS A 209 -20.94 -12.48 -6.10
CA CYS A 209 -21.85 -13.30 -5.31
C CYS A 209 -21.87 -14.78 -5.72
N THR A 210 -20.75 -15.28 -6.26
CA THR A 210 -20.65 -16.65 -6.70
C THR A 210 -20.33 -17.48 -5.46
N LYS A 211 -21.31 -18.27 -4.98
CA LYS A 211 -21.13 -19.15 -3.83
C LYS A 211 -19.94 -20.08 -4.08
N ASN A 212 -18.80 -19.81 -3.45
CA ASN A 212 -17.74 -20.80 -3.35
C ASN A 212 -18.04 -21.71 -2.16
N GLN A 213 -18.45 -22.94 -2.46
CA GLN A 213 -18.67 -24.06 -1.52
C GLN A 213 -17.47 -24.36 -0.60
N SER A 214 -16.30 -23.77 -0.87
CA SER A 214 -15.05 -23.97 -0.11
C SER A 214 -14.96 -23.23 1.23
N MET A 215 -15.78 -22.18 1.47
CA MET A 215 -15.78 -21.46 2.76
C MET A 215 -16.50 -22.23 3.87
N VAL A 216 -17.40 -23.16 3.54
CA VAL A 216 -18.09 -24.01 4.53
C VAL A 216 -17.14 -25.09 5.07
N ASN A 217 -16.20 -25.59 4.24
CA ASN A 217 -15.27 -26.63 4.66
C ASN A 217 -14.06 -26.11 5.48
N LEU A 218 -13.68 -24.83 5.34
CA LEU A 218 -12.59 -24.23 6.14
C LEU A 218 -12.99 -23.99 7.59
N VAL A 219 -14.26 -23.67 7.86
CA VAL A 219 -14.82 -23.60 9.22
C VAL A 219 -14.88 -25.01 9.84
N ASN A 220 -15.30 -26.03 9.07
CA ASN A 220 -15.35 -27.40 9.60
C ASN A 220 -13.95 -28.00 9.87
N ILE A 221 -12.92 -27.68 9.09
CA ILE A 221 -11.55 -28.18 9.34
C ILE A 221 -10.89 -27.50 10.56
N SER A 222 -11.26 -26.27 10.88
CA SER A 222 -10.73 -25.58 12.07
C SER A 222 -11.43 -26.01 13.37
N VAL A 223 -12.67 -26.50 13.31
CA VAL A 223 -13.37 -27.10 14.47
C VAL A 223 -12.88 -28.52 14.76
N VAL A 224 -12.58 -29.32 13.75
CA VAL A 224 -12.13 -30.73 13.94
C VAL A 224 -10.67 -30.83 14.45
N LYS A 225 -9.88 -29.75 14.39
CA LYS A 225 -8.52 -29.70 14.97
C LYS A 225 -8.45 -29.12 16.38
N ALA A 226 -9.59 -28.78 16.98
CA ALA A 226 -9.70 -28.22 18.33
C ALA A 226 -10.35 -29.19 19.34
N VAL A 227 -10.46 -30.48 19.00
CA VAL A 227 -10.86 -31.56 19.90
C VAL A 227 -9.72 -32.58 19.96
#